data_AF-A0A926VJZ3-F1
#
_entry.id   AF-A0A926VJZ3-F1
#
_cell.length_a   1.000
_cell.length_b   1.000
_cell.length_c   1.000
_cell.angle_alpha   90.00
_cell.angle_beta   90.00
_cell.angle_gamma   90.00
#
_symmetry.space_group_name_H-M   'P 1'
#
loop_
_entity.id
_entity.type
_entity.pdbx_description
1 polymer ?
#
loop_
_entity_poly.entity_id
_entity_poly.type
_entity_poly.pdbx_seq_one_letter_code
_entity_poly.pdbx_strand_id
1 'polypeptide(L)'
;MKLKTLTAAILLASITLVSSTAVLSQPNRRSNSYAPGFWQPKAQVNPKLPITVMLLNQSQLPVKYNLTPNPERILAPSSATQFTIRAIDGIADIASINIYADNELLYDYNANNNVVMVRIRQSDSKFRADKAVYIDEEGRVYSF
;
A
#
# COMPACT_ATOMS: atom_id res chain seq x y z
N MET A 1 0.29 47.33 25.55
CA MET A 1 -0.41 46.03 25.72
C MET A 1 -1.42 45.69 24.61
N LYS A 2 -2.03 46.67 23.91
CA LYS A 2 -3.07 46.45 22.88
C LYS A 2 -2.59 45.80 21.56
N LEU A 3 -1.30 45.90 21.23
CA LEU A 3 -0.77 45.35 19.96
C LEU A 3 -0.58 43.83 20.00
N LYS A 4 -0.22 43.27 21.17
CA LYS A 4 0.01 41.83 21.38
C LYS A 4 -1.29 41.02 21.38
N THR A 5 -2.38 41.62 21.85
CA THR A 5 -3.72 41.02 21.82
C THR A 5 -4.30 40.98 20.41
N LEU A 6 -3.99 41.99 19.57
CA LEU A 6 -4.44 42.02 18.18
C LEU A 6 -3.71 40.97 17.32
N THR A 7 -2.41 40.76 17.53
CA THR A 7 -1.65 39.72 16.82
C THR A 7 -2.10 38.31 17.19
N ALA A 8 -2.42 38.06 18.46
CA ALA A 8 -2.96 36.78 18.90
C ALA A 8 -4.34 36.47 18.29
N ALA A 9 -5.21 37.48 18.17
CA ALA A 9 -6.53 37.32 17.55
C ALA A 9 -6.45 36.99 16.05
N ILE A 10 -5.50 37.60 15.34
CA ILE A 10 -5.29 37.33 13.90
C ILE A 10 -4.75 35.91 13.68
N LEU A 11 -3.86 35.42 14.56
CA LEU A 11 -3.30 34.07 14.44
C LEU A 11 -4.33 32.97 14.75
N LEU A 12 -5.23 33.18 15.71
CA LEU A 12 -6.32 32.21 15.96
C LEU A 12 -7.33 32.18 14.81
N ALA A 13 -7.59 33.32 14.16
CA ALA A 13 -8.53 33.39 13.04
C ALA A 13 -8.00 32.71 11.77
N SER A 14 -6.68 32.62 11.56
CA SER A 14 -6.12 31.95 10.38
C SER A 14 -6.12 30.42 10.46
N ILE A 15 -6.17 29.84 11.67
CA ILE A 15 -6.18 28.38 11.86
C ILE A 15 -7.56 27.79 11.57
N THR A 16 -8.64 28.55 11.75
CA THR A 16 -10.03 28.07 11.53
C THR A 16 -10.48 28.08 10.06
N LEU A 17 -9.67 28.66 9.16
CA LEU A 17 -9.97 28.72 7.72
C LEU A 17 -9.44 27.51 6.94
N VAL A 18 -8.66 26.63 7.58
CA VAL A 18 -8.23 25.37 6.96
C VAL A 18 -9.29 24.30 7.23
N SER A 19 -10.31 24.26 6.39
CA SER A 19 -11.27 23.16 6.39
C SER A 19 -10.56 21.85 6.00
N SER A 20 -10.59 20.86 6.88
CA SER A 20 -10.17 19.51 6.52
C SER A 20 -11.11 18.99 5.44
N THR A 21 -10.56 18.69 4.26
CA THR A 21 -11.30 17.94 3.25
C THR A 21 -11.32 16.48 3.70
N ALA A 22 -12.50 15.97 4.04
CA ALA A 22 -12.68 14.54 4.20
C ALA A 22 -12.45 13.89 2.83
N VAL A 23 -11.26 13.32 2.62
CA VAL A 23 -11.01 12.44 1.46
C VAL A 23 -11.67 11.12 1.78
N LEU A 24 -12.92 10.98 1.36
CA LEU A 24 -13.56 9.67 1.31
C LEU A 24 -12.83 8.87 0.23
N SER A 25 -12.12 7.82 0.61
CA SER A 25 -11.62 6.80 -0.31
C SER A 25 -12.84 6.03 -0.88
N GLN A 26 -13.63 6.67 -1.73
CA GLN A 26 -14.72 5.99 -2.42
C GLN A 26 -14.09 5.14 -3.52
N PRO A 27 -14.31 3.81 -3.53
CA PRO A 27 -13.97 3.02 -4.70
C PRO A 27 -14.69 3.63 -5.91
N ASN A 28 -13.99 3.68 -7.04
CA ASN A 28 -14.52 4.30 -8.25
C ASN A 28 -15.92 3.73 -8.57
N ARG A 29 -16.91 4.62 -8.60
CA ARG A 29 -18.32 4.28 -8.86
C ARG A 29 -18.54 3.64 -10.24
N ARG A 30 -17.56 3.75 -11.14
CA ARG A 30 -17.55 3.05 -12.43
C ARG A 30 -16.61 1.85 -12.33
N SER A 31 -17.21 0.66 -12.32
CA SER A 31 -16.51 -0.59 -12.66
C SER A 31 -15.65 -0.36 -13.90
N ASN A 32 -14.35 -0.68 -13.79
CA ASN A 32 -13.37 -0.66 -14.89
C ASN A 32 -13.01 0.70 -15.51
N SER A 33 -13.30 1.86 -14.88
CA SER A 33 -12.74 3.12 -15.39
C SER A 33 -11.42 3.48 -14.70
N TYR A 34 -10.37 3.72 -15.49
CA TYR A 34 -9.09 4.22 -14.99
C TYR A 34 -9.27 5.65 -14.48
N ALA A 35 -8.94 5.91 -13.21
CA ALA A 35 -8.59 7.25 -12.78
C ALA A 35 -7.33 7.17 -11.90
N PRO A 36 -6.33 8.03 -12.14
CA PRO A 36 -5.05 7.94 -11.46
C PRO A 36 -5.21 8.27 -9.97
N GLY A 37 -4.63 7.42 -9.11
CA GLY A 37 -4.61 7.64 -7.68
C GLY A 37 -4.05 6.45 -6.90
N PHE A 38 -3.77 6.66 -5.61
CA PHE A 38 -3.33 5.59 -4.70
C PHE A 38 -4.41 4.52 -4.49
N TRP A 39 -5.68 4.88 -4.68
CA TRP A 39 -6.85 4.00 -4.55
C TRP A 39 -7.02 3.04 -5.73
N GLN A 40 -6.21 3.14 -6.78
CA GLN A 40 -6.35 2.30 -7.96
C GLN A 40 -5.61 0.96 -7.78
N PRO A 41 -6.26 -0.18 -8.08
CA PRO A 41 -5.59 -1.47 -8.02
C PRO A 41 -4.42 -1.54 -9.00
N LYS A 42 -3.30 -2.10 -8.54
CA LYS A 42 -2.08 -2.34 -9.31
C LYS A 42 -2.11 -3.64 -10.09
N ALA A 43 -2.90 -4.60 -9.61
CA ALA A 43 -3.14 -5.88 -10.27
C ALA A 43 -4.49 -6.46 -9.83
N GLN A 44 -4.94 -7.51 -10.51
CA GLN A 44 -6.18 -8.22 -10.23
C GLN A 44 -5.92 -9.72 -10.25
N VAL A 45 -6.50 -10.44 -9.29
CA VAL A 45 -6.48 -11.91 -9.19
C VAL A 45 -7.91 -12.45 -9.01
N ASN A 46 -8.07 -13.77 -9.13
CA ASN A 46 -9.30 -14.45 -8.78
C ASN A 46 -9.29 -14.81 -7.28
N PRO A 47 -10.10 -14.13 -6.44
CA PRO A 47 -10.10 -14.36 -4.99
C PRO A 47 -10.65 -15.76 -4.63
N LYS A 48 -11.40 -16.42 -5.51
CA LYS A 48 -11.98 -17.76 -5.25
C LYS A 48 -10.98 -18.91 -5.42
N LEU A 49 -9.75 -18.61 -5.82
CA LEU A 49 -8.66 -19.58 -5.94
C LEU A 49 -7.51 -19.19 -5.01
N PRO A 50 -6.68 -20.15 -4.56
CA PRO A 50 -5.44 -19.83 -3.85
C PRO A 50 -4.56 -18.89 -4.68
N ILE A 51 -4.02 -17.86 -4.05
CA ILE A 51 -3.21 -16.82 -4.70
C ILE A 51 -1.75 -17.07 -4.33
N THR A 52 -0.88 -17.19 -5.32
CA THR A 52 0.57 -17.26 -5.04
C THR A 52 1.14 -15.85 -5.11
N VAL A 53 1.87 -15.44 -4.07
CA VAL A 53 2.60 -14.16 -4.07
C VAL A 53 4.09 -14.46 -4.13
N MET A 54 4.76 -13.86 -5.12
CA MET A 54 6.20 -13.92 -5.29
C MET A 54 6.79 -12.55 -5.02
N LEU A 55 7.62 -12.45 -3.98
CA LEU A 55 8.37 -11.23 -3.66
C LEU A 55 9.75 -11.33 -4.30
N LEU A 56 10.12 -10.34 -5.10
CA LEU A 56 11.43 -10.22 -5.72
C LEU A 56 12.14 -8.98 -5.18
N ASN A 57 13.18 -9.17 -4.37
CA ASN A 57 13.92 -8.06 -3.76
C ASN A 57 15.02 -7.54 -4.69
N GLN A 58 14.81 -6.37 -5.29
CA GLN A 58 15.78 -5.65 -6.11
C GLN A 58 16.18 -4.29 -5.50
N SER A 59 15.89 -4.05 -4.22
CA SER A 59 16.19 -2.78 -3.54
C SER A 59 17.65 -2.63 -3.11
N GLN A 60 18.49 -3.66 -3.30
CA GLN A 60 19.84 -3.77 -2.72
C GLN A 60 19.89 -3.73 -1.18
N LEU A 61 18.74 -3.72 -0.51
CA LEU A 61 18.60 -3.69 0.94
C LEU A 61 17.99 -5.00 1.45
N PRO A 62 18.30 -5.45 2.67
CA PRO A 62 17.51 -6.49 3.31
C PRO A 62 16.09 -5.96 3.54
N VAL A 63 15.09 -6.74 3.15
CA VAL A 63 13.68 -6.38 3.30
C VAL A 63 13.03 -7.29 4.32
N LYS A 64 12.35 -6.71 5.30
CA LYS A 64 11.54 -7.42 6.27
C LYS A 64 10.15 -7.63 5.69
N TYR A 65 9.60 -8.83 5.81
CA TYR A 65 8.26 -9.12 5.32
C TYR A 65 7.51 -10.11 6.21
N ASN A 66 6.18 -10.00 6.21
CA ASN A 66 5.30 -11.04 6.75
C ASN A 66 3.91 -11.01 6.11
N LEU A 67 3.31 -12.18 5.94
CA LEU A 67 1.87 -12.33 5.70
C LEU A 67 1.18 -12.36 7.06
N THR A 68 0.45 -11.30 7.43
CA THR A 68 -0.22 -11.21 8.75
C THR A 68 -1.17 -12.40 8.94
N PRO A 69 -1.15 -13.10 10.10
CA PRO A 69 -0.43 -12.78 11.35
C PRO A 69 0.92 -13.50 11.54
N ASN A 70 1.53 -14.03 10.48
CA ASN A 70 2.79 -14.78 10.61
C ASN A 70 3.95 -13.90 11.09
N PRO A 71 4.98 -14.50 11.72
CA PRO A 71 6.19 -13.79 12.14
C PRO A 71 6.92 -13.10 10.98
N GLU A 72 7.65 -12.04 11.30
CA GLU A 72 8.57 -11.34 10.40
C GLU A 72 9.68 -12.27 9.90
N ARG A 73 10.00 -12.16 8.61
CA ARG A 73 11.12 -12.83 7.95
C ARG A 73 11.95 -11.80 7.20
N ILE A 74 13.22 -12.12 6.97
CA ILE A 74 14.13 -11.27 6.19
C ILE A 74 14.29 -11.88 4.79
N LEU A 75 14.14 -11.05 3.77
CA LEU A 75 14.44 -11.33 2.38
C LEU A 75 15.74 -10.60 2.00
N ALA A 76 16.79 -11.36 1.69
CA ALA A 76 18.09 -10.81 1.34
C ALA A 76 18.04 -9.97 0.04
N PRO A 77 18.97 -9.02 -0.16
CA PRO A 77 19.13 -8.33 -1.44
C PRO A 77 19.25 -9.31 -2.62
N SER A 78 18.67 -8.97 -3.77
CA SER A 78 18.74 -9.77 -5.00
C SER A 78 18.21 -11.20 -4.87
N SER A 79 17.33 -11.46 -3.90
CA SER A 79 16.71 -12.76 -3.68
C SER A 79 15.19 -12.73 -3.90
N ALA A 80 14.59 -13.91 -4.00
CA ALA A 80 13.16 -14.07 -4.17
C ALA A 80 12.60 -15.08 -3.17
N THR A 81 11.33 -14.91 -2.82
CA THR A 81 10.56 -15.86 -2.01
C THR A 81 9.13 -15.91 -2.51
N GLN A 82 8.44 -17.01 -2.22
CA GLN A 82 7.03 -17.17 -2.55
C GLN A 82 6.27 -17.79 -1.40
N PHE A 83 4.98 -17.47 -1.32
CA PHE A 83 4.03 -18.09 -0.42
C PHE A 83 2.64 -18.05 -1.02
N THR A 84 1.76 -18.90 -0.47
CA THR A 84 0.38 -19.02 -0.94
C THR A 84 -0.56 -18.40 0.08
N ILE A 85 -1.45 -17.56 -0.39
CA ILE A 85 -2.61 -17.06 0.32
C ILE A 85 -3.77 -17.98 -0.04
N ARG A 86 -4.54 -18.41 0.96
CA ARG A 86 -5.77 -19.17 0.74
C ARG A 86 -6.76 -18.39 -0.14
N ALA A 87 -7.77 -19.07 -0.66
CA ALA A 87 -8.88 -18.37 -1.29
C ALA A 87 -9.53 -17.38 -0.30
N ILE A 88 -9.92 -16.23 -0.84
CA ILE A 88 -10.60 -15.14 -0.15
C ILE A 88 -12.11 -15.29 -0.44
N ASP A 89 -12.87 -15.72 0.55
CA ASP A 89 -14.24 -16.21 0.36
C ASP A 89 -15.33 -15.38 1.05
N GLY A 90 -14.96 -14.46 1.95
CA GLY A 90 -15.90 -13.62 2.71
C GLY A 90 -15.75 -12.12 2.52
N ILE A 91 -16.76 -11.38 2.97
CA ILE A 91 -16.69 -9.92 3.12
C ILE A 91 -15.68 -9.60 4.22
N ALA A 92 -14.78 -8.64 3.98
CA ALA A 92 -13.66 -8.30 4.86
C ALA A 92 -12.64 -9.43 5.11
N ASP A 93 -12.71 -10.51 4.33
CA ASP A 93 -11.61 -11.46 4.23
C ASP A 93 -10.55 -10.86 3.30
N ILE A 94 -9.37 -10.59 3.86
CA ILE A 94 -8.35 -9.76 3.23
C ILE A 94 -6.98 -10.38 3.49
N ALA A 95 -6.06 -10.16 2.58
CA ALA A 95 -4.67 -10.53 2.80
C ALA A 95 -3.79 -9.29 2.88
N SER A 96 -2.99 -9.19 3.92
CA SER A 96 -2.02 -8.11 4.12
C SER A 96 -0.61 -8.67 4.27
N ILE A 97 0.27 -8.25 3.38
CA ILE A 97 1.69 -8.57 3.38
C ILE A 97 2.46 -7.29 3.71
N ASN A 98 3.00 -7.18 4.92
CA ASN A 98 3.87 -6.06 5.24
C ASN A 98 5.24 -6.31 4.62
N ILE A 99 5.85 -5.25 4.08
CA ILE A 99 7.14 -5.28 3.40
C ILE A 99 7.86 -3.96 3.70
N TYR A 100 8.94 -3.96 4.46
CA TYR A 100 9.63 -2.72 4.82
C TYR A 100 11.13 -2.91 4.96
N ALA A 101 11.84 -1.80 4.82
CA ALA A 101 13.28 -1.68 4.97
C ALA A 101 13.60 -0.34 5.63
N ASP A 102 14.88 -0.10 5.91
CA ASP A 102 15.35 1.16 6.51
C ASP A 102 15.13 2.37 5.59
N ASN A 103 15.05 2.14 4.28
CA ASN A 103 14.75 3.16 3.28
C ASN A 103 13.39 2.93 2.62
N GLU A 104 12.89 3.97 1.97
CA GLU A 104 11.63 3.90 1.24
C GLU A 104 11.70 2.93 0.06
N LEU A 105 10.61 2.20 -0.15
CA LEU A 105 10.48 1.20 -1.19
C LEU A 105 9.42 1.62 -2.21
N LEU A 106 9.53 1.06 -3.42
CA LEU A 106 8.52 1.11 -4.47
C LEU A 106 8.23 -0.30 -4.97
N TYR A 107 6.96 -0.60 -5.22
CA TYR A 107 6.54 -1.88 -5.75
C TYR A 107 6.05 -1.77 -7.19
N ASP A 108 6.58 -2.64 -8.04
CA ASP A 108 6.00 -2.92 -9.36
C ASP A 108 5.30 -4.27 -9.34
N TYR A 109 4.17 -4.35 -10.05
CA TYR A 109 3.30 -5.51 -10.02
C TYR A 109 3.20 -6.16 -11.39
N ASN A 110 3.08 -7.49 -11.38
CA ASN A 110 2.59 -8.28 -12.49
C ASN A 110 1.72 -9.39 -11.91
N ALA A 111 0.53 -9.61 -12.48
CA ALA A 111 -0.31 -10.75 -12.12
C ALA A 111 -0.61 -11.60 -13.34
N ASN A 112 -0.38 -12.91 -13.21
CA ASN A 112 -0.69 -13.89 -14.24
C ASN A 112 -1.13 -15.20 -13.57
N ASN A 113 -2.23 -15.81 -14.02
CA ASN A 113 -2.72 -17.10 -13.51
C ASN A 113 -2.77 -17.20 -11.96
N ASN A 114 -3.31 -16.20 -11.28
CA ASN A 114 -3.37 -16.13 -9.80
C ASN A 114 -2.00 -16.09 -9.10
N VAL A 115 -0.95 -15.77 -9.83
CA VAL A 115 0.39 -15.48 -9.30
C VAL A 115 0.62 -13.97 -9.36
N VAL A 116 0.81 -13.34 -8.21
CA VAL A 116 1.17 -11.93 -8.07
C VAL A 116 2.68 -11.83 -7.84
N MET A 117 3.40 -11.29 -8.81
CA MET A 117 4.79 -10.90 -8.64
C MET A 117 4.86 -9.46 -8.15
N VAL A 118 5.54 -9.27 -7.01
CA VAL A 118 5.83 -7.97 -6.42
C VAL A 118 7.33 -7.75 -6.52
N ARG A 119 7.74 -6.87 -7.44
CA ARG A 119 9.12 -6.42 -7.56
C ARG A 119 9.35 -5.26 -6.61
N ILE A 120 10.23 -5.46 -5.64
CA ILE A 120 10.56 -4.48 -4.60
C ILE A 120 11.82 -3.73 -5.03
N ARG A 121 11.72 -2.41 -5.18
CA ARG A 121 12.84 -1.52 -5.48
C ARG A 121 13.01 -0.49 -4.37
N GLN A 122 14.19 0.07 -4.27
CA GLN A 122 14.39 1.26 -3.44
C GLN A 122 13.74 2.46 -4.16
N SER A 123 13.09 3.33 -3.38
CA SER A 123 12.53 4.58 -3.89
C SER A 123 13.62 5.64 -3.98
N ASP A 124 13.65 6.37 -5.09
CA ASP A 124 14.49 7.56 -5.27
C ASP A 124 13.91 8.79 -4.56
N SER A 125 12.67 8.69 -4.05
CA SER A 125 11.94 9.79 -3.41
C SER A 125 11.45 9.41 -2.02
N LYS A 126 11.67 10.29 -1.05
CA LYS A 126 11.12 10.13 0.31
C LYS A 126 9.59 10.33 0.39
N PHE A 127 8.97 10.82 -0.68
CA PHE A 127 7.54 11.16 -0.70
C PHE A 127 6.66 10.07 -1.29
N ARG A 128 7.25 8.98 -1.79
CA ARG A 128 6.51 7.85 -2.35
C ARG A 128 7.13 6.57 -1.82
N ALA A 129 6.40 5.97 -0.89
CA ALA A 129 6.85 4.83 -0.11
C ALA A 129 5.72 3.81 -0.05
N ASP A 130 5.99 2.61 -0.53
CA ASP A 130 5.16 1.45 -0.28
C ASP A 130 5.75 0.67 0.93
N LYS A 131 4.88 0.21 1.82
CA LYS A 131 5.15 -0.51 3.07
C LYS A 131 4.38 -1.82 3.20
N ALA A 132 3.30 -2.00 2.44
CA ALA A 132 2.55 -3.23 2.41
C ALA A 132 1.86 -3.48 1.07
N VAL A 133 1.57 -4.75 0.83
CA VAL A 133 0.75 -5.23 -0.27
C VAL A 133 -0.55 -5.75 0.32
N TYR A 134 -1.67 -5.39 -0.30
CA TYR A 134 -2.98 -5.80 0.16
C TYR A 134 -3.82 -6.37 -0.96
N ILE A 135 -4.54 -7.44 -0.65
CA ILE A 135 -5.49 -8.08 -1.55
C ILE A 135 -6.84 -8.09 -0.85
N ASP A 136 -7.82 -7.47 -1.49
CA ASP A 136 -9.17 -7.37 -0.95
C ASP A 136 -10.06 -8.54 -1.33
N GLU A 137 -11.31 -8.50 -0.86
CA GLU A 137 -12.33 -9.52 -1.10
C GLU A 137 -12.70 -9.72 -2.58
N GLU A 138 -12.41 -8.72 -3.43
CA GLU A 138 -12.61 -8.78 -4.87
C GLU A 138 -11.36 -9.26 -5.62
N GLY A 139 -10.24 -9.50 -4.93
CA GLY A 139 -8.97 -9.89 -5.53
C GLY A 139 -8.19 -8.72 -6.14
N ARG A 140 -8.53 -7.48 -5.79
CA ARG A 140 -7.81 -6.28 -6.22
C ARG A 140 -6.54 -6.13 -5.38
N VAL A 141 -5.41 -5.89 -6.03
CA VAL A 141 -4.09 -5.78 -5.37
C VAL A 141 -3.67 -4.33 -5.25
N TYR A 142 -3.25 -3.91 -4.06
CA TYR A 142 -2.87 -2.53 -3.74
C TYR A 142 -1.48 -2.43 -3.11
N SER A 143 -0.92 -1.22 -3.14
CA SER A 143 0.28 -0.82 -2.42
C SER A 143 -0.04 0.40 -1.55
N PHE A 144 0.58 0.48 -0.38
CA PHE A 144 0.49 1.61 0.55
C PHE A 144 1.68 1.62 1.49
#